data_AF-A0A9E1IHS6-F1
#
_entry.id   AF-A0A9E1IHS6-F1
#
_cell.length_a   1.000
_cell.length_b   1.000
_cell.length_c   1.000
_cell.angle_alpha   90.00
_cell.angle_beta   90.00
_cell.angle_gamma   90.00
#
_symmetry.space_group_name_H-M   'P 1'
#
loop_
_entity.id
_entity.type
_entity.pdbx_description
1 polymer ?
#
loop_
_entity_poly.entity_id
_entity_poly.type
_entity_poly.pdbx_seq_one_letter_code
_entity_poly.pdbx_strand_id
1 'polypeptide(L)'
;MDTDWISVAEAAHIAERSKPTIRRWTRRGHIEAHPGPVPAHGGSRPTMINRDSLMVYLATSQQIPREVTSARTVVHDDNALGVGTVTPGDHQTEKPPTLEQVQVEAVVSILEVKLEAAQNEAAHLRQRIRDLELLVNDTRQERDDWRDRHDAREAELRVLRTEHGLPWWRKLIGVRPVYELPDSAVEVVQ
;
A
#
# COMPACT_ATOMS: atom_id res chain seq x y z
N MET A 1 5.65 18.41 -16.60
CA MET A 1 6.52 17.47 -15.87
C MET A 1 7.11 16.57 -16.94
N ASP A 2 8.29 16.90 -17.43
CA ASP A 2 8.97 16.07 -18.44
C ASP A 2 9.38 14.77 -17.78
N THR A 3 8.86 13.65 -18.26
CA THR A 3 9.16 12.33 -17.70
C THR A 3 10.58 11.94 -18.11
N ASP A 4 11.52 12.00 -17.17
CA ASP A 4 12.91 11.62 -17.41
C ASP A 4 13.05 10.10 -17.42
N TRP A 5 13.20 9.54 -18.62
CA TRP A 5 13.35 8.10 -18.86
C TRP A 5 14.83 7.74 -18.92
N ILE A 6 15.28 6.96 -17.94
CA ILE A 6 16.68 6.55 -17.81
C ILE A 6 16.87 5.06 -18.15
N SER A 7 18.10 4.68 -18.50
CA SER A 7 18.42 3.28 -18.79
C SER A 7 18.48 2.42 -17.52
N VAL A 8 18.31 1.09 -17.63
CA VAL A 8 18.51 0.18 -16.48
C VAL A 8 19.92 0.29 -15.87
N ALA A 9 20.94 0.60 -16.68
CA ALA A 9 22.31 0.73 -16.20
C ALA A 9 22.50 2.00 -15.36
N GLU A 10 21.88 3.09 -15.79
CA GLU A 10 21.87 4.36 -15.08
C GLU A 10 21.04 4.28 -13.80
N ALA A 11 19.86 3.67 -13.86
CA ALA A 11 19.04 3.40 -12.68
C ALA A 11 19.78 2.55 -11.63
N ALA A 12 20.58 1.58 -12.07
CA ALA A 12 21.41 0.75 -11.19
C ALA A 12 22.50 1.59 -10.49
N HIS A 13 23.10 2.54 -11.21
CA HIS A 13 24.09 3.46 -10.66
C HIS A 13 23.44 4.40 -9.63
N ILE A 14 22.31 5.03 -9.98
CA ILE A 14 21.57 5.95 -9.08
C ILE A 14 21.11 5.24 -7.81
N ALA A 15 20.63 4.00 -7.91
CA ALA A 15 20.14 3.23 -6.78
C ALA A 15 21.25 2.57 -5.96
N GLU A 16 22.51 2.60 -6.40
CA GLU A 16 23.62 1.79 -5.84
C GLU A 16 23.22 0.30 -5.70
N ARG A 17 22.64 -0.25 -6.78
CA ARG A 17 22.15 -1.63 -6.84
C ARG A 17 22.53 -2.32 -8.14
N SER A 18 22.48 -3.64 -8.13
CA SER A 18 22.72 -4.45 -9.33
C SER A 18 21.61 -4.29 -10.38
N LYS A 19 21.95 -4.35 -11.68
CA LYS A 19 20.97 -4.35 -12.79
C LYS A 19 19.88 -5.42 -12.63
N PRO A 20 20.18 -6.67 -12.17
CA PRO A 20 19.15 -7.67 -11.86
C PRO A 20 18.13 -7.22 -10.80
N THR A 21 18.56 -6.48 -9.78
CA THR A 21 17.68 -5.93 -8.74
C THR A 21 16.68 -4.95 -9.34
N ILE A 22 17.17 -4.02 -10.17
CA ILE A 22 16.32 -3.05 -10.87
C ILE A 22 15.29 -3.77 -11.76
N ARG A 23 15.72 -4.78 -12.53
CA ARG A 23 14.81 -5.60 -13.35
C ARG A 23 13.80 -6.40 -12.53
N ARG A 24 14.10 -6.70 -11.27
CA ARG A 24 13.15 -7.37 -10.36
C ARG A 24 12.11 -6.39 -9.86
N TRP A 25 12.50 -5.15 -9.57
CA TRP A 25 11.57 -4.10 -9.13
C TRP A 25 10.59 -3.72 -10.24
N THR A 26 11.06 -3.57 -11.49
CA THR A 26 10.18 -3.34 -12.63
C THR A 26 9.19 -4.50 -12.83
N ARG A 27 9.65 -5.75 -12.80
CA ARG A 27 8.79 -6.94 -12.91
C ARG A 27 7.73 -7.06 -11.81
N ARG A 28 7.98 -6.48 -10.63
CA ARG A 28 7.04 -6.45 -9.51
C ARG A 28 6.10 -5.24 -9.53
N GLY A 29 6.24 -4.35 -10.51
CA GLY A 29 5.44 -3.12 -10.60
C GLY A 29 5.80 -2.07 -9.55
N HIS A 30 7.00 -2.15 -8.95
CA HIS A 30 7.44 -1.18 -7.96
C HIS A 30 7.95 0.13 -8.58
N ILE A 31 8.47 0.05 -9.81
CA ILE A 31 8.99 1.18 -10.57
C ILE A 31 8.47 1.06 -12.01
N GLU A 32 8.10 2.19 -12.59
CA GLU A 32 7.52 2.23 -13.93
C GLU A 32 8.60 2.00 -14.98
N ALA A 33 8.25 1.22 -16.00
CA ALA A 33 9.15 0.89 -17.09
C ALA A 33 8.45 0.98 -18.44
N HIS A 34 9.17 1.51 -19.42
CA HIS A 34 8.71 1.58 -20.80
C HIS A 34 9.73 0.99 -21.77
N PRO A 35 9.26 0.40 -22.89
CA PRO A 35 10.16 -0.01 -23.96
C PRO A 35 10.78 1.24 -24.60
N GLY A 36 12.10 1.29 -24.58
CA GLY A 36 12.88 2.35 -25.21
C GLY A 36 12.89 2.28 -26.74
N PRO A 37 13.61 3.21 -27.38
CA PRO A 37 13.72 3.27 -28.83
C PRO A 37 14.30 1.98 -29.40
N VAL A 38 13.84 1.62 -30.60
CA VAL A 38 14.35 0.42 -31.31
C VAL A 38 15.83 0.62 -31.60
N PRO A 39 16.71 -0.29 -31.18
CA PRO A 39 18.14 -0.16 -31.44
C PRO A 39 18.42 -0.22 -32.95
N ALA A 40 19.35 0.62 -33.42
CA ALA A 40 19.74 0.70 -34.84
C ALA A 40 20.37 -0.60 -35.36
N HIS A 41 20.94 -1.40 -34.47
CA HIS A 41 21.47 -2.72 -34.75
C HIS A 41 20.59 -3.71 -34.02
N GLY A 42 19.84 -4.53 -34.77
CA GLY A 42 18.71 -5.33 -34.30
C GLY A 42 18.90 -6.00 -32.93
N GLY A 43 17.81 -6.09 -32.18
CA GLY A 43 17.81 -6.63 -30.83
C GLY A 43 16.50 -6.29 -30.10
N SER A 44 16.36 -6.80 -28.87
CA SER A 44 15.21 -6.45 -28.02
C SER A 44 15.27 -4.98 -27.62
N ARG A 45 14.11 -4.32 -27.57
CA ARG A 45 14.01 -2.92 -27.13
C ARG A 45 14.58 -2.78 -25.71
N PRO A 46 15.50 -1.83 -25.45
CA PRO A 46 16.02 -1.61 -24.12
C PRO A 46 14.89 -1.17 -23.19
N THR A 47 14.87 -1.66 -21.96
CA THR A 47 13.91 -1.19 -20.96
C THR A 47 14.38 0.15 -20.40
N MET A 48 13.51 1.15 -20.48
CA MET A 48 13.67 2.47 -19.87
C MET A 48 12.88 2.53 -18.58
N ILE A 49 13.36 3.28 -17.60
CA ILE A 49 12.80 3.38 -16.25
C ILE A 49 12.46 4.83 -15.99
N ASN A 50 11.29 5.10 -15.41
CA ASN A 50 10.91 6.44 -15.00
C ASN A 50 11.75 6.83 -13.76
N ARG A 51 12.58 7.86 -13.89
CA ARG A 51 13.47 8.34 -12.84
C ARG A 51 12.72 8.75 -11.57
N ASP A 52 11.58 9.41 -11.70
CA ASP A 52 10.80 9.87 -10.55
C ASP A 52 10.23 8.69 -9.77
N SER A 53 9.70 7.69 -10.48
CA SER A 53 9.21 6.45 -9.86
C SER A 53 10.31 5.72 -9.09
N LEU A 54 11.54 5.70 -9.63
CA LEU A 54 12.71 5.12 -8.99
C LEU A 54 13.07 5.87 -7.71
N MET A 55 13.11 7.21 -7.76
CA MET A 55 13.43 8.03 -6.59
C MET A 55 12.37 7.91 -5.48
N VAL A 56 11.09 7.87 -5.84
CA VAL A 56 9.98 7.64 -4.90
C VAL A 56 10.11 6.26 -4.24
N TYR A 57 10.40 5.22 -5.03
CA TYR A 57 10.57 3.87 -4.50
C TYR A 57 11.79 3.76 -3.58
N LEU A 58 12.91 4.41 -3.90
CA LEU A 58 14.09 4.43 -3.04
C LEU A 58 13.82 5.16 -1.72
N ALA A 59 13.11 6.29 -1.75
CA ALA A 59 12.75 7.05 -0.56
C ALA A 59 11.78 6.29 0.37
N THR A 60 10.84 5.52 -0.20
CA THR A 60 9.80 4.82 0.57
C THR A 60 10.25 3.44 1.07
N SER A 61 11.15 2.76 0.36
CA SER A 61 11.45 1.35 0.63
C SER A 61 12.39 1.08 1.82
N GLN A 62 12.92 2.12 2.48
CA GLN A 62 13.86 2.02 3.63
C GLN A 62 14.99 0.98 3.44
N GLN A 63 15.38 0.70 2.18
CA GLN A 63 16.35 -0.37 1.92
C GLN A 63 17.76 0.11 2.27
N ILE A 64 18.23 -0.29 3.45
CA ILE A 64 19.61 -0.09 3.93
C ILE A 64 20.58 -0.41 2.78
N PRO A 65 21.49 0.51 2.41
CA PRO A 65 22.55 0.26 1.44
C PRO A 65 23.28 -1.03 1.80
N ARG A 66 23.31 -2.02 0.91
CA ARG A 66 24.25 -3.13 1.07
C ARG A 66 25.59 -2.62 0.60
N GLU A 67 26.57 -2.62 1.50
CA GLU A 67 27.97 -2.41 1.14
C GLU A 67 28.30 -3.33 -0.02
N VAL A 68 28.57 -2.71 -1.17
CA VAL A 68 29.10 -3.40 -2.32
C VAL A 68 30.49 -3.84 -1.88
N THR A 69 30.65 -5.15 -1.62
CA THR A 69 31.95 -5.77 -1.37
C THR A 69 32.78 -5.71 -2.64
N SER A 70 33.21 -4.51 -3.02
CA SER A 70 34.25 -4.28 -4.00
C SER A 70 35.55 -4.26 -3.23
N ALA A 71 36.25 -5.38 -3.32
CA ALA A 71 37.61 -5.52 -2.87
C ALA A 71 38.51 -4.39 -3.42
N ARG A 72 39.39 -3.91 -2.54
CA ARG A 72 40.73 -3.35 -2.81
C ARG A 72 40.81 -1.87 -3.24
N THR A 73 40.80 -0.99 -2.25
CA THR A 73 41.59 0.25 -2.27
C THR A 73 42.89 0.03 -1.49
N VAL A 74 44.02 0.11 -2.20
CA VAL A 74 45.36 0.20 -1.62
C VAL A 74 45.51 1.62 -1.08
N VAL A 75 45.71 1.73 0.22
CA VAL A 75 46.09 2.96 0.91
C VAL A 75 47.57 3.21 0.64
N HIS A 76 47.90 4.37 0.10
CA HIS A 76 49.22 4.97 0.23
C HIS A 76 49.03 6.38 0.79
N ASP A 77 49.04 6.44 2.12
CA ASP A 77 49.49 7.60 2.86
C ASP A 77 51.02 7.54 2.88
N ASP A 78 51.68 8.61 2.44
CA ASP A 78 52.95 9.01 3.03
C ASP A 78 53.06 10.53 3.02
N ASN A 79 53.09 11.05 4.25
CA ASN A 79 53.11 12.43 4.65
C ASN A 79 54.52 12.75 5.12
N ALA A 80 55.21 13.72 4.53
CA ALA A 80 56.45 14.28 5.08
C ALA A 80 56.74 15.71 4.58
N LEU A 81 56.22 16.67 5.36
CA LEU A 81 56.87 17.90 5.89
C LEU A 81 58.02 18.56 5.09
N GLY A 82 57.83 19.86 4.80
CA GLY A 82 58.89 20.75 4.30
C GLY A 82 58.51 22.23 4.34
N VAL A 83 58.58 22.80 5.56
CA VAL A 83 58.46 24.20 6.00
C VAL A 83 58.83 25.28 4.97
N GLY A 84 57.96 26.28 4.81
CA GLY A 84 58.24 27.57 4.18
C GLY A 84 57.50 28.71 4.90
N THR A 85 58.26 29.61 5.53
CA THR A 85 57.86 30.75 6.37
C THR A 85 57.42 31.99 5.58
N VAL A 86 56.75 32.92 6.29
CA VAL A 86 56.65 34.41 6.14
C VAL A 86 55.22 34.94 5.82
N THR A 87 54.39 35.27 6.84
CA THR A 87 54.05 36.60 7.44
C THR A 87 52.79 37.29 6.81
N PRO A 88 52.23 38.39 7.37
CA PRO A 88 50.98 38.42 8.15
C PRO A 88 49.82 39.20 7.47
N GLY A 89 48.58 39.00 7.91
CA GLY A 89 47.46 39.84 7.48
C GLY A 89 46.14 39.52 8.18
N ASP A 90 45.73 40.42 9.06
CA ASP A 90 44.39 40.49 9.65
C ASP A 90 43.32 40.58 8.56
N HIS A 91 42.50 39.54 8.39
CA HIS A 91 41.11 39.68 7.92
C HIS A 91 40.27 38.60 8.60
N GLN A 92 39.32 39.01 9.44
CA GLN A 92 38.13 38.20 9.71
C GLN A 92 37.35 38.10 8.40
N THR A 93 37.76 37.17 7.54
CA THR A 93 37.00 36.78 6.38
C THR A 93 36.00 35.76 6.88
N GLU A 94 34.76 36.20 7.12
CA GLU A 94 33.62 35.28 7.12
C GLU A 94 33.77 34.43 5.86
N LYS A 95 34.14 33.16 6.06
CA LYS A 95 34.37 32.23 4.97
C LYS A 95 33.05 32.18 4.21
N PRO A 96 32.99 32.58 2.93
CA PRO A 96 31.75 32.45 2.18
C PRO A 96 31.32 30.99 2.27
N PRO A 97 30.02 30.72 2.50
CA PRO A 97 29.53 29.36 2.72
C PRO A 97 30.06 28.51 1.58
N THR A 98 30.81 27.47 1.95
CA THR A 98 31.46 26.62 0.96
C THR A 98 30.31 25.99 0.15
N LEU A 99 30.42 25.87 -1.17
CA LEU A 99 29.31 25.41 -2.03
C LEU A 99 28.65 24.11 -1.53
N GLU A 100 29.40 23.26 -0.83
CA GLU A 100 28.92 22.07 -0.14
C GLU A 100 27.95 22.36 1.01
N GLN A 101 28.16 23.41 1.81
CA GLN A 101 27.26 23.81 2.90
C GLN A 101 25.90 24.27 2.35
N VAL A 102 25.91 25.06 1.27
CA VAL A 102 24.69 25.51 0.58
C VAL A 102 23.93 24.32 -0.02
N GLN A 103 24.64 23.32 -0.55
CA GLN A 103 24.02 22.10 -1.06
C GLN A 103 23.40 21.25 0.05
N VAL A 104 24.07 21.11 1.19
CA VAL A 104 23.54 20.36 2.34
C VAL A 104 22.28 21.05 2.89
N GLU A 105 22.28 22.37 3.02
CA GLU A 105 21.13 23.14 3.51
C GLU A 105 19.93 23.05 2.56
N ALA A 106 20.18 23.07 1.24
CA ALA A 106 19.15 22.82 0.23
C ALA A 106 18.57 21.40 0.30
N VAL A 107 19.41 20.38 0.54
CA VAL A 107 18.93 19.00 0.70
C VAL A 107 18.13 18.83 1.99
N VAL A 108 18.57 19.44 3.10
CA VAL A 108 17.85 19.39 4.39
C VAL A 108 16.46 20.00 4.26
N SER A 109 16.34 21.21 3.69
CA SER A 109 15.03 21.85 3.50
C SER A 109 14.08 21.03 2.61
N ILE A 110 14.59 20.40 1.54
CA ILE A 110 13.78 19.50 0.70
C ILE A 110 13.31 18.27 1.50
N LEU A 111 14.18 17.71 2.34
CA LEU A 111 13.83 16.57 3.19
C LEU A 111 12.80 16.94 4.26
N GLU A 112 12.88 18.14 4.82
CA GLU A 112 11.90 18.67 5.78
C GLU A 112 10.52 18.81 5.15
N VAL A 113 10.42 19.42 3.96
CA VAL A 113 9.15 19.53 3.22
C VAL A 113 8.58 18.15 2.89
N LYS A 114 9.41 17.19 2.49
CA LYS A 114 8.97 15.81 2.23
C LYS A 114 8.50 15.11 3.49
N LEU A 115 9.18 15.33 4.61
CA LEU A 115 8.79 14.78 5.90
C LEU A 115 7.43 15.34 6.33
N GLU A 116 7.22 16.65 6.20
CA GLU A 116 5.94 17.28 6.52
C GLU A 116 4.81 16.78 5.60
N ALA A 117 5.06 16.67 4.30
CA ALA A 117 4.10 16.10 3.35
C ALA A 117 3.71 14.65 3.72
N ALA A 118 4.71 13.82 4.05
CA ALA A 118 4.48 12.44 4.49
C ALA A 118 3.72 12.36 5.83
N GLN A 119 4.00 13.27 6.76
CA GLN A 119 3.28 13.37 8.04
C GLN A 119 1.82 13.77 7.83
N ASN A 120 1.55 14.73 6.94
CA ASN A 120 0.21 15.16 6.58
C ASN A 120 -0.58 14.04 5.90
N GLU A 121 0.05 13.32 4.97
CA GLU A 121 -0.57 12.15 4.33
C GLU A 121 -0.88 11.05 5.35
N ALA A 122 0.04 10.75 6.26
CA ALA A 122 -0.19 9.79 7.33
C ALA A 122 -1.33 10.22 8.26
N ALA A 123 -1.44 11.50 8.60
CA ALA A 123 -2.54 12.04 9.40
C ALA A 123 -3.89 11.91 8.67
N HIS A 124 -3.92 12.22 7.37
CA HIS A 124 -5.10 12.08 6.53
C HIS A 124 -5.56 10.62 6.42
N LEU A 125 -4.62 9.68 6.15
CA LEU A 125 -4.94 8.26 6.08
C LEU A 125 -5.43 7.72 7.43
N ARG A 126 -4.85 8.15 8.54
CA ARG A 126 -5.32 7.81 9.89
C ARG A 126 -6.74 8.31 10.14
N GLN A 127 -7.07 9.52 9.69
CA GLN A 127 -8.44 10.04 9.78
C GLN A 127 -9.40 9.18 8.95
N ARG A 128 -9.02 8.85 7.70
CA ARG A 128 -9.85 8.02 6.83
C ARG A 128 -10.10 6.64 7.40
N ILE A 129 -9.11 6.03 8.06
CA ILE A 129 -9.27 4.76 8.77
C ILE A 129 -10.31 4.89 9.88
N ARG A 130 -10.22 5.92 10.73
CA ARG A 130 -11.22 6.16 11.79
C ARG A 130 -12.63 6.33 11.24
N ASP A 131 -12.79 7.10 10.16
CA ASP A 131 -14.10 7.31 9.54
C ASP A 131 -14.68 6.01 8.99
N LEU A 132 -13.84 5.14 8.39
CA LEU A 132 -14.26 3.84 7.89
C LEU A 132 -14.60 2.87 9.03
N GLU A 133 -13.86 2.89 10.13
CA GLU A 133 -14.16 2.09 11.32
C GLU A 133 -15.53 2.46 11.91
N LEU A 134 -15.85 3.77 11.97
CA LEU A 134 -17.18 4.24 12.38
C LEU A 134 -18.27 3.72 11.45
N LEU A 135 -18.10 3.87 10.13
CA LEU A 135 -19.08 3.36 9.15
C LEU A 135 -19.30 1.84 9.27
N VAL A 136 -18.22 1.07 9.51
CA VAL A 136 -18.31 -0.38 9.71
C VAL A 136 -19.07 -0.70 11.00
N ASN A 137 -18.88 0.07 12.06
CA ASN A 137 -19.62 -0.14 13.29
C ASN A 137 -21.11 0.21 13.14
N ASP A 138 -21.43 1.33 12.49
CA ASP A 138 -22.82 1.75 12.24
C ASP A 138 -23.56 0.71 11.40
N THR A 139 -22.94 0.23 10.31
CA THR A 139 -23.54 -0.80 9.44
C THR A 139 -23.71 -2.14 10.14
N ARG A 140 -22.81 -2.49 11.06
CA ARG A 140 -22.97 -3.69 11.91
C ARG A 140 -24.13 -3.52 12.88
N GLN A 141 -24.24 -2.35 13.51
CA GLN A 141 -25.34 -2.04 14.42
C GLN A 141 -26.68 -2.09 13.70
N GLU A 142 -26.80 -1.45 12.53
CA GLU A 142 -28.02 -1.51 11.71
C GLU A 142 -28.40 -2.95 11.34
N ARG A 143 -27.42 -3.77 10.93
CA ARG A 143 -27.64 -5.19 10.63
C ARG A 143 -28.17 -5.93 11.86
N ASP A 144 -27.58 -5.71 13.03
CA ASP A 144 -27.97 -6.38 14.26
C ASP A 144 -29.37 -5.92 14.70
N ASP A 145 -29.69 -4.63 14.58
CA ASP A 145 -31.04 -4.09 14.81
C ASP A 145 -32.10 -4.68 13.86
N TRP A 146 -31.73 -4.92 12.59
CA TRP A 146 -32.61 -5.61 11.63
C TRP A 146 -32.83 -7.06 12.02
N ARG A 147 -31.78 -7.74 12.47
CA ARG A 147 -31.84 -9.13 12.92
C ARG A 147 -32.70 -9.26 14.18
N ASP A 148 -32.51 -8.40 15.16
CA ASP A 148 -33.30 -8.41 16.40
C ASP A 148 -34.78 -8.14 16.12
N ARG A 149 -35.09 -7.18 15.23
CA ARG A 149 -36.48 -6.93 14.80
C ARG A 149 -37.09 -8.10 14.03
N HIS A 150 -36.29 -8.79 13.22
CA HIS A 150 -36.72 -9.97 12.50
C HIS A 150 -37.03 -11.11 13.48
N ASP A 151 -36.11 -11.40 14.39
CA ASP A 151 -36.24 -12.48 15.37
C ASP A 151 -37.40 -12.23 16.34
N ALA A 152 -37.63 -10.97 16.73
CA ALA A 152 -38.81 -10.57 17.50
C ALA A 152 -40.12 -10.87 16.76
N ARG A 153 -40.23 -10.49 15.47
CA ARG A 153 -41.41 -10.80 14.64
C ARG A 153 -41.61 -12.30 14.44
N GLU A 154 -40.53 -13.06 14.25
CA GLU A 154 -40.63 -14.51 14.16
C GLU A 154 -41.12 -15.14 15.46
N ALA A 155 -40.65 -14.66 16.61
CA ALA A 155 -41.11 -15.10 17.91
C ALA A 155 -42.61 -14.78 18.11
N GLU A 156 -43.05 -13.56 17.79
CA GLU A 156 -44.47 -13.19 17.80
C GLU A 156 -45.31 -14.10 16.91
N LEU A 157 -44.88 -14.34 15.67
CA LEU A 157 -45.56 -15.26 14.76
C LEU A 157 -45.61 -16.68 15.31
N ARG A 158 -44.56 -17.13 15.99
CA ARG A 158 -44.51 -18.46 16.62
C ARG A 158 -45.51 -18.54 17.76
N VAL A 159 -45.57 -17.54 18.63
CA VAL A 159 -46.54 -17.45 19.73
C VAL A 159 -47.97 -17.44 19.20
N LEU A 160 -48.26 -16.60 18.19
CA LEU A 160 -49.59 -16.55 17.56
C LEU A 160 -49.99 -17.88 16.92
N ARG A 161 -49.04 -18.62 16.33
CA ARG A 161 -49.29 -19.96 15.78
C ARG A 161 -49.61 -20.98 16.88
N THR A 162 -48.93 -20.89 18.03
CA THR A 162 -49.17 -21.80 19.16
C THR A 162 -50.46 -21.49 19.90
N GLU A 163 -50.77 -20.21 20.13
CA GLU A 163 -51.95 -19.77 20.90
C GLU A 163 -53.25 -19.98 20.13
N HIS A 164 -53.26 -19.71 18.82
CA HIS A 164 -54.48 -19.75 18.03
C HIS A 164 -54.77 -21.11 17.37
N GLY A 165 -53.89 -22.10 17.50
CA GLY A 165 -54.11 -23.49 17.10
C GLY A 165 -54.64 -23.67 15.67
N LEU A 166 -53.76 -24.05 14.74
CA LEU A 166 -53.99 -24.05 13.28
C LEU A 166 -54.37 -22.65 12.74
N PRO A 167 -53.81 -22.25 11.58
CA PRO A 167 -53.89 -20.86 11.20
C PRO A 167 -55.34 -20.44 10.89
N TRP A 168 -55.76 -19.28 11.40
CA TRP A 168 -57.04 -18.65 11.07
C TRP A 168 -57.27 -18.53 9.55
N TRP A 169 -56.21 -18.41 8.74
CA TRP A 169 -56.31 -18.45 7.28
C TRP A 169 -56.79 -19.80 6.75
N ARG A 170 -56.53 -20.93 7.41
CA ARG A 170 -57.15 -22.22 7.04
C ARG A 170 -58.66 -22.20 7.26
N LYS A 171 -59.15 -21.47 8.27
CA LYS A 171 -60.59 -21.23 8.45
C LYS A 171 -61.17 -20.37 7.32
N LEU A 172 -60.39 -19.44 6.75
CA LEU A 172 -60.79 -18.62 5.60
C LEU A 172 -60.75 -19.36 4.26
N ILE A 173 -59.82 -20.30 4.07
CA ILE A 173 -59.66 -21.04 2.80
C ILE A 173 -60.53 -22.32 2.79
N GLY A 174 -61.31 -22.58 3.84
CA GLY A 174 -62.26 -23.70 3.89
C GLY A 174 -61.62 -25.10 3.88
N VAL A 175 -60.31 -25.20 4.14
CA VAL A 175 -59.62 -26.49 4.18
C VAL A 175 -59.96 -27.19 5.49
N ARG A 176 -61.01 -28.01 5.45
CA ARG A 176 -61.41 -28.89 6.55
C ARG A 176 -60.22 -29.81 6.89
N PRO A 177 -59.84 -29.98 8.17
CA PRO A 177 -58.87 -31.00 8.53
C PRO A 177 -59.44 -32.35 8.10
N VAL A 178 -58.77 -33.01 7.15
CA VAL A 178 -59.11 -34.38 6.77
C VAL A 178 -58.75 -35.25 7.97
N TYR A 179 -59.76 -35.62 8.74
CA TYR A 179 -59.66 -36.77 9.62
C TYR A 179 -59.59 -37.99 8.70
N GLU A 180 -58.48 -38.73 8.75
CA GLU A 180 -58.31 -39.99 8.04
C GLU A 180 -59.48 -40.94 8.41
N LEU A 181 -60.15 -41.50 7.40
CA LEU A 181 -61.23 -42.47 7.62
C LEU A 181 -60.66 -43.73 8.28
N PRO A 182 -61.42 -44.39 9.18
CA PRO A 182 -60.97 -45.61 9.83
C PRO A 182 -60.71 -46.72 8.82
N ASP A 183 -59.59 -47.39 9.04
CA ASP A 183 -58.96 -48.44 8.23
C ASP A 183 -59.74 -49.78 8.32
N SER A 184 -61.03 -49.76 7.95
CA SER A 184 -61.90 -50.94 8.01
C SER A 184 -62.61 -51.17 6.69
N ALA A 185 -61.94 -51.86 5.76
CA ALA A 185 -62.52 -52.88 4.88
C ALA A 185 -61.50 -53.28 3.79
N VAL A 186 -60.58 -54.18 4.13
CA VAL A 186 -60.05 -55.13 3.15
C VAL A 186 -60.29 -56.52 3.71
N GLU A 187 -61.54 -57.00 3.58
CA GLU A 187 -61.82 -58.43 3.68
C GLU A 187 -61.20 -59.11 2.46
N VAL A 188 -60.12 -59.84 2.72
CA VAL A 188 -59.52 -60.80 1.80
C VAL A 188 -60.46 -62.01 1.73
N VAL A 189 -61.17 -62.16 0.61
CA VAL A 189 -61.89 -63.39 0.29
C VAL A 189 -60.87 -64.37 -0.30
N GLN A 190 -60.75 -65.53 0.35
CA GLN A 190 -59.94 -66.69 -0.04
C GLN A 190 -60.44 -67.39 -1.31
#